data_AF-A0A350IH67-F1
#
_entry.id   AF-A0A350IH67-F1
#
_cell.length_a   1.000
_cell.length_b   1.000
_cell.length_c   1.000
_cell.angle_alpha   90.00
_cell.angle_beta   90.00
_cell.angle_gamma   90.00
#
_symmetry.space_group_name_H-M   'P 1'
#
loop_
_entity.id
_entity.type
_entity.pdbx_description
1 polymer ?
#
loop_
_entity_poly.entity_id
_entity_poly.type
_entity_poly.pdbx_seq_one_letter_code
_entity_poly.pdbx_strand_id
1 'polypeptide(L)' 'DPDLLIRTGGELRLSNYLLWQGAYSEFVFVEKMWPDFGRDDFFAALSEFASRDRRYGKVKK' A
#
# COMPACT_ATOMS: atom_id res chain seq x y z
N ASP A 1 11.41 4.40 -6.52
CA ASP A 1 10.15 3.63 -6.44
C ASP A 1 9.65 3.61 -5.01
N PRO A 2 8.35 3.84 -4.76
CA PRO A 2 7.77 3.74 -3.43
C PRO A 2 7.78 2.30 -2.92
N ASP A 3 7.99 2.12 -1.62
CA ASP A 3 7.89 0.80 -1.00
C ASP A 3 6.45 0.42 -0.66
N LEU A 4 5.62 1.42 -0.39
CA LEU A 4 4.23 1.30 0.01
C LEU A 4 3.39 2.35 -0.73
N LEU A 5 2.29 1.93 -1.33
CA LEU A 5 1.22 2.80 -1.81
C LEU A 5 -0.03 2.58 -0.96
N ILE A 6 -0.55 3.66 -0.38
CA ILE A 6 -1.80 3.66 0.39
C ILE A 6 -2.88 4.33 -0.47
N ARG A 7 -4.02 3.67 -0.64
CA ARG A 7 -5.19 4.24 -1.33
C ARG A 7 -6.42 4.22 -0.43
N THR A 8 -6.97 5.40 -0.17
CA THR A 8 -8.19 5.61 0.61
C THR A 8 -9.45 5.57 -0.27
N GLY A 9 -10.62 5.48 0.35
CA GLY A 9 -11.94 5.56 -0.30
C GLY A 9 -12.48 4.22 -0.81
N GLY A 10 -11.93 3.09 -0.36
CA GLY A 10 -12.46 1.74 -0.62
C GLY A 10 -12.22 1.18 -2.02
N GLU A 11 -11.60 1.95 -2.92
CA GLU A 11 -11.43 1.57 -4.32
C GLU A 11 -10.18 0.68 -4.52
N LEU A 12 -10.37 -0.52 -5.06
CA LEU A 12 -9.30 -1.49 -5.34
C LEU A 12 -8.72 -1.31 -6.76
N ARG A 13 -8.20 -0.12 -7.06
CA ARG A 13 -7.54 0.19 -8.34
C ARG A 13 -6.37 1.15 -8.14
N LEU A 14 -5.48 1.29 -9.12
CA LEU A 14 -4.41 2.29 -9.09
C LEU A 14 -4.76 3.58 -9.85
N SER A 15 -5.77 3.55 -10.72
CA SER A 15 -6.21 4.73 -11.49
C SER A 15 -5.07 5.44 -12.24
N ASN A 16 -4.20 4.67 -12.91
CA ASN A 16 -3.03 5.18 -13.64
C ASN A 16 -2.01 5.96 -12.78
N TYR A 17 -1.96 5.68 -11.48
CA TYR A 17 -0.99 6.29 -10.57
C TYR A 17 0.24 5.39 -10.39
N LEU A 18 1.42 5.92 -10.72
CA LEU A 18 2.73 5.31 -10.49
C LEU A 18 2.84 3.84 -10.97
N LEU A 19 2.34 3.52 -12.16
CA LEU A 19 2.31 2.14 -12.66
C LEU A 19 3.69 1.49 -12.73
N TRP A 20 4.69 2.23 -13.24
CA TRP A 20 6.05 1.73 -13.36
C TRP A 20 6.74 1.66 -12.00
N GLN A 21 6.68 2.76 -11.25
CA GLN A 21 7.33 2.87 -9.95
C GLN A 21 6.70 1.93 -8.91
N GLY A 22 5.41 1.59 -9.09
CA GLY A 22 4.62 0.75 -8.20
C GLY A 22 4.80 -0.76 -8.38
N ALA A 23 5.59 -1.22 -9.35
CA ALA A 23 5.61 -2.61 -9.80
C ALA A 23 5.96 -3.64 -8.70
N TYR A 24 6.76 -3.23 -7.70
CA TYR A 24 7.14 -4.06 -6.53
C TYR A 24 6.82 -3.38 -5.19
N SER A 25 5.91 -2.42 -5.22
CA SER A 25 5.41 -1.76 -4.02
C SER A 25 4.35 -2.64 -3.36
N GLU A 26 4.24 -2.52 -2.05
CA GLU A 26 3.10 -3.06 -1.33
C GLU A 26 1.91 -2.10 -1.47
N PHE A 27 0.72 -2.66 -1.66
CA PHE A 27 -0.52 -1.89 -1.73
C PHE A 27 -1.34 -2.08 -0.47
N VAL A 28 -1.70 -0.98 0.21
CA VAL A 28 -2.66 -0.96 1.31
C VAL A 28 -3.86 -0.13 0.88
N PHE A 29 -5.04 -0.75 0.89
CA PHE A 29 -6.30 -0.10 0.56
C PHE A 29 -7.10 0.12 1.83
N VAL A 30 -7.55 1.35 2.03
CA VAL A 30 -8.26 1.79 3.23
C VAL A 30 -9.67 2.21 2.84
N GLU A 31 -10.68 1.67 3.54
CA GLU A 31 -12.09 1.97 3.27
C GLU A 31 -12.45 3.42 3.58
N LYS A 32 -11.83 4.02 4.61
CA LYS A 32 -12.06 5.41 5.01
C LYS A 32 -11.80 6.38 3.86
N MET A 33 -12.62 7.43 3.79
CA MET A 33 -12.42 8.53 2.85
C MET A 33 -11.18 9.36 3.23
N TRP A 34 -10.57 10.01 2.24
CA TRP A 34 -9.34 10.79 2.46
C TRP A 34 -9.45 11.85 3.57
N PRO A 35 -10.56 12.61 3.70
CA PRO A 35 -10.70 13.59 4.79
C PRO A 35 -10.71 12.97 6.20
N ASP A 36 -11.11 11.70 6.30
CA ASP A 36 -11.22 10.97 7.57
C ASP A 36 -9.96 10.14 7.88
N PHE A 37 -9.00 10.10 6.95
CA PHE A 37 -7.76 9.35 7.10
C PHE A 37 -6.82 10.05 8.09
N GLY A 38 -6.56 9.41 9.22
CA GLY A 38 -5.79 9.98 10.32
C GLY A 38 -4.43 9.33 10.55
N ARG A 39 -3.77 9.78 11.62
CA ARG A 39 -2.47 9.26 12.07
C ARG A 39 -2.53 7.76 12.41
N ASP A 40 -3.61 7.32 13.04
CA ASP A 40 -3.77 5.92 13.43
C ASP A 40 -3.94 5.01 12.22
N ASP A 41 -4.65 5.48 11.18
CA ASP A 41 -4.80 4.76 9.92
C ASP A 41 -3.47 4.64 9.19
N PHE A 42 -2.65 5.70 9.22
CA PHE A 42 -1.30 5.66 8.67
C PHE A 42 -0.42 4.65 9.40
N PHE A 43 -0.45 4.60 10.73
CA PHE A 43 0.30 3.59 11.49
C PHE A 43 -0.22 2.17 11.27
N ALA A 44 -1.52 1.99 11.10
CA ALA A 44 -2.11 0.70 10.74
C ALA A 44 -1.58 0.24 9.37
N ALA A 45 -1.57 1.11 8.37
CA ALA A 45 -1.01 0.81 7.05
C ALA A 45 0.49 0.50 7.10
N LEU A 46 1.27 1.22 7.93
CA LEU A 46 2.69 0.91 8.14
C LEU A 46 2.91 -0.43 8.84
N SER A 47 2.06 -0.77 9.81
CA SER A 47 2.14 -2.05 10.52
C SER A 47 1.82 -3.21 9.59
N GLU A 48 0.80 -3.05 8.73
CA GLU A 48 0.49 -4.00 7.69
C GLU A 48 1.67 -4.15 6.72
N PHE A 49 2.23 -3.05 6.23
CA PHE A 49 3.42 -3.06 5.37
C PHE A 49 4.60 -3.82 6.02
N ALA A 50 4.90 -3.55 7.29
CA ALA A 50 5.99 -4.19 8.01
C ALA A 50 5.79 -5.71 8.22
N SER A 51 4.54 -6.18 8.21
CA SER A 51 4.22 -7.61 8.32
C SER A 51 4.44 -8.38 7.01
N ARG A 52 4.54 -7.69 5.88
CA ARG A 52 4.67 -8.31 4.55
C ARG A 52 6.12 -8.66 4.24
N ASP A 53 6.32 -9.81 3.63
CA ASP A 53 7.65 -10.26 3.18
C ASP A 53 7.83 -9.98 1.68
N ARG A 54 8.67 -8.99 1.39
CA ARG A 54 8.96 -8.51 0.05
C ARG A 54 10.04 -9.36 -0.60
N ARG A 55 9.59 -10.23 -1.51
CA ARG A 55 10.45 -11.24 -2.13
C ARG A 55 11.15 -10.79 -3.41
N TYR A 56 10.66 -9.73 -4.08
CA TYR A 56 11.22 -9.21 -5.34
C TYR A 56 11.53 -10.31 -6.38
N GLY A 57 10.60 -11.25 -6.57
CA GLY A 57 10.76 -12.37 -7.51
C GLY A 57 11.52 -13.59 -6.98
N LYS A 58 11.97 -13.58 -5.71
CA LYS A 58 12.62 -14.74 -5.06
C LYS A 58 11.59 -15.73 -4.48
N VAL A 59 11.94 -17.01 -4.43
CA VAL A 59 11.13 -18.06 -3.76
C VAL A 59 11.69 -18.28 -2.35
N LYS A 60 10.82 -18.43 -1.34
CA LYS A 60 11.25 -18.81 0.02
C LYS A 60 11.86 -20.22 -0.04
N LYS A 61 13.00 -20.40 0.62
CA LYS A 61 13.54 -21.74 0.90
C LYS A 61 12.70 -22.43 1.96
#